data_AF-A0A024HPE3-F1
#
_entry.id   AF-A0A024HPE3-F1
#
_cell.length_a   1.000
_cell.length_b   1.000
_cell.length_c   1.000
_cell.angle_alpha   90.00
_cell.angle_beta   90.00
_cell.angle_gamma   90.00
#
_symmetry.space_group_name_H-M   'P 1'
#
loop_
_entity.id
_entity.type
_entity.pdbx_description
1 polymer ?
#
loop_
_entity_poly.entity_id
_entity_poly.type
_entity_poly.pdbx_seq_one_letter_code
_entity_poly.pdbx_strand_id
1 'polypeptide(L)'
;MLKASRPFNQFTRKSATTDAGARPAQERLVRLKLQYELLDQRISRVEEGIERPDGSLAALLMRREGLRHDMESQYRRLGIAC
;
A
#
# COMPACT_ATOMS: atom_id res chain seq x y z
N MET A 1 31.45 -45.74 27.16
CA MET A 1 29.98 -45.55 27.25
C MET A 1 29.61 -44.26 26.55
N LEU A 2 28.61 -44.32 25.67
CA LEU A 2 28.31 -43.34 24.61
C LEU A 2 27.70 -42.03 25.13
N LYS A 3 28.13 -40.92 24.52
CA LYS A 3 27.62 -39.55 24.70
C LYS A 3 26.12 -39.48 24.38
N ALA A 4 25.31 -39.00 25.31
CA ALA A 4 23.91 -38.65 25.06
C ALA A 4 23.84 -37.32 24.28
N SER A 5 23.64 -37.39 22.97
CA SER A 5 23.27 -36.25 22.13
C SER A 5 21.85 -35.81 22.47
N ARG A 6 21.70 -34.55 22.90
CA ARG A 6 20.40 -33.87 23.00
C ARG A 6 19.95 -33.44 21.60
N PRO A 7 18.74 -33.80 21.12
CA PRO A 7 18.19 -33.13 19.94
C PRO A 7 17.58 -31.79 20.37
N PHE A 8 18.31 -30.70 20.11
CA PHE A 8 17.80 -29.34 20.20
C PHE A 8 16.93 -29.06 18.97
N ASN A 9 15.70 -29.59 18.96
CA ASN A 9 14.73 -29.32 17.90
C ASN A 9 13.98 -28.01 18.19
N GLN A 10 14.63 -26.87 17.90
CA GLN A 10 13.93 -25.61 17.65
C GLN A 10 13.70 -25.48 16.14
N PHE A 11 12.68 -26.16 15.63
CA PHE A 11 12.17 -25.89 14.31
C PHE A 11 10.89 -25.06 14.41
N THR A 12 10.97 -23.90 13.73
CA THR A 12 9.89 -23.05 13.22
C THR A 12 9.03 -22.28 14.23
N ARG A 13 9.57 -21.16 14.73
CA ARG A 13 8.76 -19.94 14.97
C ARG A 13 8.98 -18.93 13.85
N LYS A 14 8.42 -19.18 12.67
CA LYS A 14 8.22 -18.23 11.55
C LYS A 14 7.05 -18.85 10.77
N SER A 15 5.91 -18.24 10.49
CA SER A 15 5.57 -16.84 10.20
C SER A 15 4.04 -16.77 10.02
N ALA A 16 3.26 -16.71 11.10
CA ALA A 16 1.80 -16.55 10.99
C ALA A 16 1.38 -15.07 10.90
N THR A 17 2.28 -14.14 11.25
CA THR A 17 1.97 -12.72 11.39
C THR A 17 1.98 -11.95 10.06
N THR A 18 2.58 -12.50 9.00
CA THR A 18 2.63 -11.89 7.65
C THR A 18 1.32 -12.02 6.88
N ASP A 19 0.53 -13.07 7.10
CA ASP A 19 -0.68 -13.34 6.32
C ASP A 19 -1.88 -12.48 6.75
N ALA A 20 -2.08 -12.31 8.07
CA ALA A 20 -3.23 -11.58 8.62
C ALA A 20 -3.22 -10.07 8.27
N GLY A 21 -2.04 -9.47 8.11
CA GLY A 21 -1.88 -8.07 7.70
C GLY A 21 -1.90 -7.86 6.18
N ALA A 22 -1.68 -8.91 5.39
CA ALA A 22 -1.54 -8.80 3.95
C ALA A 22 -2.89 -8.59 3.24
N ARG A 23 -3.94 -9.34 3.60
CA ARG A 23 -5.26 -9.16 2.96
C ARG A 23 -5.84 -7.75 3.16
N PRO A 24 -5.87 -7.18 4.38
CA PRO A 24 -6.36 -5.81 4.58
C PRO A 24 -5.51 -4.76 3.86
N ALA A 25 -4.19 -4.94 3.81
CA ALA A 25 -3.28 -4.04 3.09
C ALA A 25 -3.51 -4.10 1.57
N GLN A 26 -3.78 -5.29 1.02
CA GLN A 26 -4.07 -5.48 -0.40
C GLN A 26 -5.42 -4.84 -0.78
N GLU A 27 -6.48 -5.05 0.00
CA GLU A 27 -7.77 -4.38 -0.19
C GLU A 27 -7.65 -2.85 -0.06
N ARG A 28 -6.82 -2.38 0.88
CA ARG A 28 -6.54 -0.95 1.02
C ARG A 28 -5.82 -0.42 -0.21
N LEU A 29 -4.83 -1.13 -0.74
CA LEU A 29 -4.09 -0.74 -1.92
C LEU A 29 -4.99 -0.65 -3.16
N VAL A 30 -5.90 -1.60 -3.37
CA VAL A 30 -6.88 -1.57 -4.47
C VAL A 30 -7.75 -0.30 -4.40
N ARG A 31 -8.26 0.03 -3.21
CA ARG A 31 -9.06 1.24 -3.01
C ARG A 31 -8.27 2.52 -3.27
N LEU A 32 -7.01 2.57 -2.82
CA LEU A 32 -6.14 3.72 -3.06
C LEU A 32 -5.83 3.93 -4.55
N LYS A 33 -5.57 2.84 -5.30
CA LYS A 33 -5.37 2.90 -6.75
C LYS A 33 -6.58 3.46 -7.48
N LEU A 34 -7.78 2.97 -7.18
CA LEU A 34 -9.00 3.49 -7.77
C LEU A 34 -9.20 4.98 -7.46
N GLN A 35 -8.97 5.39 -6.22
CA GLN A 35 -9.05 6.80 -5.83
C GLN A 35 -8.03 7.66 -6.57
N TYR A 36 -6.82 7.15 -6.77
CA TYR A 36 -5.76 7.83 -7.50
C TYR A 36 -6.14 8.02 -8.98
N GLU A 37 -6.60 6.96 -9.65
CA GLU A 37 -7.01 7.02 -11.06
C GLU A 37 -8.17 7.99 -11.28
N LEU A 38 -9.19 7.95 -10.42
CA LEU A 38 -10.32 8.89 -10.50
C LEU A 38 -9.87 10.34 -10.26
N LEU A 39 -8.93 10.56 -9.34
CA LEU A 39 -8.38 11.89 -9.08
C LEU A 39 -7.51 12.38 -10.24
N ASP A 40 -6.72 11.50 -10.85
CA ASP A 40 -5.87 11.81 -12.00
C ASP A 40 -6.73 12.20 -13.22
N GLN A 41 -7.79 11.44 -13.50
CA GLN A 41 -8.77 11.79 -14.54
C GLN A 41 -9.43 13.14 -14.28
N ARG A 42 -9.77 13.42 -13.02
CA ARG A 42 -10.36 14.72 -12.64
C ARG A 42 -9.36 15.85 -12.85
N ILE A 43 -8.10 15.67 -12.45
CA ILE A 43 -7.04 16.65 -12.66
C ILE A 43 -6.90 16.97 -14.14
N SER A 44 -6.84 15.95 -15.01
CA SER A 44 -6.77 16.16 -16.46
C SER A 44 -7.94 16.98 -16.98
N ARG A 45 -9.19 16.68 -16.57
CA ARG A 45 -10.37 17.46 -16.98
C ARG A 45 -10.32 18.91 -16.48
N VAL A 46 -9.79 19.15 -15.29
CA VAL A 46 -9.61 20.51 -14.75
C VAL A 46 -8.53 21.26 -15.52
N GLU A 47 -7.41 20.62 -15.83
CA GLU A 47 -6.31 21.20 -16.61
C GLU A 47 -6.72 21.53 -18.05
N GLU A 48 -7.57 20.70 -18.65
CA GLU A 48 -8.19 20.93 -19.97
C GLU A 48 -9.30 21.99 -19.94
N GLY A 49 -9.69 22.49 -18.75
CA GLY A 49 -10.76 23.46 -18.57
C GLY A 49 -12.18 22.89 -18.79
N ILE A 50 -12.32 21.56 -18.84
CA ILE A 50 -13.60 20.85 -19.00
C ILE A 50 -14.38 20.86 -17.68
N GLU A 51 -13.68 20.73 -16.55
CA GLU A 51 -14.28 20.70 -15.22
C GLU A 51 -13.79 21.89 -14.37
N ARG A 52 -14.70 22.50 -13.61
CA ARG A 52 -14.32 23.50 -12.61
C ARG A 52 -13.94 22.80 -11.31
N PRO A 53 -12.75 23.07 -10.74
CA PRO A 53 -12.36 22.45 -9.49
C PRO A 53 -13.22 23.00 -8.33
N ASP A 54 -13.58 22.13 -7.38
CA ASP A 54 -14.27 22.55 -6.13
C ASP A 54 -13.40 23.45 -5.24
N GLY A 55 -12.09 23.53 -5.55
CA GLY A 55 -11.08 24.34 -4.88
C GLY A 55 -9.97 24.71 -5.86
N SER A 56 -8.71 24.71 -5.41
CA SER A 56 -7.57 24.97 -6.30
C SER A 56 -7.07 23.67 -6.96
N LEU A 57 -6.54 23.78 -8.18
CA LEU A 57 -5.81 22.69 -8.84
C LEU A 57 -4.64 22.20 -7.95
N ALA A 58 -3.97 23.12 -7.25
CA ALA A 58 -2.92 22.79 -6.29
C ALA A 58 -3.42 21.83 -5.18
N ALA A 59 -4.63 22.00 -4.66
CA ALA A 59 -5.20 21.09 -3.67
C ALA A 59 -5.44 19.68 -4.23
N LEU A 60 -5.86 19.56 -5.50
CA LEU A 60 -5.99 18.28 -6.17
C LEU A 60 -4.63 17.59 -6.34
N LEU A 61 -3.61 18.32 -6.77
CA LEU A 61 -2.24 17.82 -6.91
C LEU A 61 -1.65 17.36 -5.57
N MET A 62 -1.85 18.13 -4.50
CA MET A 62 -1.44 17.73 -3.14
C MET A 62 -2.14 16.45 -2.70
N ARG A 63 -3.44 16.31 -2.98
CA ARG A 63 -4.19 15.09 -2.66
C ARG A 63 -3.70 13.88 -3.46
N ARG A 64 -3.33 14.07 -4.72
CA ARG A 64 -2.74 13.03 -5.58
C ARG A 64 -1.41 12.54 -5.01
N GLU A 65 -0.56 13.47 -4.55
CA GLU A 65 0.70 13.12 -3.90
C GLU A 65 0.48 12.36 -2.58
N GLY A 66 -0.49 12.78 -1.77
CA GLY A 66 -0.90 12.04 -0.56
C GLY A 66 -1.33 10.60 -0.86
N LEU A 67 -2.13 10.38 -1.91
CA LEU A 67 -2.51 9.03 -2.33
C LEU A 67 -1.31 8.19 -2.79
N ARG A 68 -0.32 8.81 -3.46
CA ARG A 68 0.92 8.14 -3.85
C ARG A 68 1.70 7.63 -2.64
N HIS A 69 1.90 8.48 -1.63
CA HIS A 69 2.55 8.10 -0.38
C HIS A 69 1.79 7.02 0.40
N ASP A 70 0.46 7.10 0.43
CA ASP A 70 -0.38 6.08 1.05
C ASP A 70 -0.20 4.71 0.37
N MET A 71 -0.13 4.68 -0.96
CA MET A 71 0.12 3.45 -1.73
C MET A 71 1.51 2.88 -1.44
N GLU A 72 2.56 3.70 -1.45
CA GLU A 72 3.92 3.28 -1.07
C GLU A 72 3.96 2.67 0.34
N SER A 73 3.21 3.24 1.27
CA SER A 73 3.08 2.67 2.62
C SER A 73 2.44 1.28 2.60
N GLN A 74 1.42 1.06 1.77
CA GLN A 74 0.81 -0.27 1.62
C GLN A 74 1.76 -1.26 0.94
N TYR A 75 2.49 -0.85 -0.10
CA TYR A 75 3.49 -1.71 -0.76
C TYR A 75 4.58 -2.17 0.22
N ARG A 76 5.11 -1.24 1.03
CA ARG A 76 6.07 -1.57 2.11
C ARG A 76 5.50 -2.58 3.10
N ARG A 77 4.21 -2.45 3.50
CA ARG A 77 3.52 -3.40 4.39
C ARG A 77 3.34 -4.79 3.76
N LEU A 78 3.14 -4.83 2.45
CA LEU A 78 2.99 -6.07 1.68
C LEU A 78 4.34 -6.72 1.33
N GLY A 79 5.46 -6.08 1.64
CA GLY A 79 6.79 -6.52 1.20
C GLY A 79 6.97 -6.46 -0.32
N ILE A 80 6.13 -5.69 -1.01
CA ILE A 80 6.25 -5.44 -2.45
C ILE A 80 7.21 -4.27 -2.61
N ALA A 81 8.35 -4.50 -3.25
CA ALA A 81 9.24 -3.42 -3.65
C ALA A 81 8.50 -2.54 -4.68
N CYS A 82 8.44 -1.23 -4.42
CA CYS A 82 7.92 -0.23 -5.35
C CYS A 82 8.88 -0.02 -6.52
#